data_AF-J5RSG3-F1
#
_entry.id   AF-J5RSG3-F1
#
_cell.length_a   1.000
_cell.length_b   1.000
_cell.length_c   1.000
_cell.angle_alpha   90.00
_cell.angle_beta   90.00
_cell.angle_gamma   90.00
#
_symmetry.space_group_name_H-M   'P 1'
#
loop_
_entity.id
_entity.type
_entity.pdbx_description
1 polymer ?
#
loop_
_entity_poly.entity_id
_entity_poly.type
_entity_poly.pdbx_seq_one_letter_code
_entity_poly.pdbx_strand_id
1 'polypeptide(L)'
;MSAKQDENGLNSIDNKSRLAGKENVSGNISTPNIDVPDGGYGWFVLLAFVLYNFCTWGANSGYAIYLAYYLENNTFAGGGKLDYATIGGLAFSCGLLFAPIITWLYHIFSVQFIIGLGILFQGTALLLAAFSTNLWELYLTQGVLISFGLASILIPSITLIPLWFRKKRSLASGIGTAGSGFGGIVFNLGMQSI
;
A
#
# COMPACT_ATOMS: atom_id res chain seq x y z
N MET A 1 39.64 -30.49 42.20
CA MET A 1 38.79 -29.28 42.31
C MET A 1 39.24 -28.21 41.31
N SER A 2 39.48 -28.58 40.05
CA SER A 2 40.12 -27.73 39.02
C SER A 2 39.54 -28.03 37.63
N ALA A 3 38.22 -27.91 37.48
CA ALA A 3 37.55 -28.07 36.19
C ALA A 3 36.27 -27.20 36.07
N LYS A 4 35.98 -26.33 37.04
CA LYS A 4 34.75 -25.50 37.07
C LYS A 4 35.01 -24.01 36.84
N GLN A 5 36.28 -23.61 36.72
CA GLN A 5 36.68 -22.20 36.60
C GLN A 5 36.95 -21.79 35.13
N ASP A 6 37.31 -22.76 34.28
CA ASP A 6 37.60 -22.49 32.85
C ASP A 6 36.32 -22.42 31.99
N GLU A 7 35.23 -23.09 32.40
CA GLU A 7 33.95 -23.10 31.66
C GLU A 7 33.20 -21.77 31.77
N ASN A 8 33.34 -21.06 32.90
CA ASN A 8 32.79 -19.71 33.08
C ASN A 8 33.61 -18.65 32.32
N GLY A 9 34.91 -18.87 32.15
CA GLY A 9 35.78 -18.02 31.34
C GLY A 9 35.38 -18.09 29.86
N LEU A 10 35.24 -19.30 29.30
CA LEU A 10 34.88 -19.51 27.90
C LEU A 10 33.50 -18.94 27.53
N ASN A 11 32.50 -19.13 28.40
CA ASN A 11 31.15 -18.58 28.21
C ASN A 11 31.11 -17.05 28.31
N SER A 12 32.00 -16.43 29.11
CA SER A 12 32.09 -14.96 29.20
C SER A 12 32.70 -14.34 27.94
N ILE A 13 33.66 -15.02 27.31
CA ILE A 13 34.35 -14.56 26.10
C ILE A 13 33.44 -14.75 24.87
N ASP A 14 32.67 -15.84 24.81
CA ASP A 14 31.68 -16.09 23.74
C ASP A 14 30.44 -15.17 23.85
N ASN A 15 30.03 -14.81 25.07
CA ASN A 15 28.98 -13.80 25.25
C ASN A 15 29.48 -12.38 24.88
N LYS A 16 30.75 -12.06 25.19
CA LYS A 16 31.35 -10.77 24.83
C LYS A 16 31.60 -10.63 23.32
N SER A 17 31.95 -11.71 22.62
CA SER A 17 32.08 -11.72 21.14
C SER A 17 30.70 -11.63 20.46
N ARG A 18 29.64 -12.26 21.02
CA ARG A 18 28.26 -12.12 20.54
C ARG A 18 27.66 -10.73 20.79
N LEU A 19 28.07 -10.04 21.86
CA LEU A 19 27.69 -8.65 22.13
C LEU A 19 28.46 -7.67 21.22
N ALA A 20 29.76 -7.89 20.99
CA ALA A 20 30.56 -7.09 20.06
C ALA A 20 30.11 -7.24 18.58
N GLY A 21 29.54 -8.39 18.22
CA GLY A 21 28.92 -8.62 16.90
C GLY A 21 27.54 -7.97 16.71
N LYS A 22 26.88 -7.53 17.79
CA LYS A 22 25.57 -6.86 17.72
C LYS A 22 25.65 -5.32 17.76
N GLU A 23 26.79 -4.74 18.15
CA GLU A 23 26.95 -3.27 18.21
C GLU A 23 27.53 -2.65 16.92
N ASN A 24 27.96 -3.45 15.95
CA ASN A 24 28.59 -2.96 14.70
C ASN A 24 27.68 -3.04 13.45
N VAL A 25 26.35 -3.10 13.62
CA VAL A 25 25.37 -2.85 12.53
C VAL A 25 24.62 -1.52 12.74
N SER A 26 24.99 -0.74 13.76
CA SER A 26 24.89 0.73 13.67
C SER A 26 26.14 1.25 12.97
N GLY A 27 26.39 0.74 11.76
CA GLY A 27 27.19 1.48 10.81
C GLY A 27 26.58 2.86 10.76
N ASN A 28 27.41 3.85 11.03
CA ASN A 28 27.16 5.25 10.79
C ASN A 28 26.72 5.41 9.33
N ILE A 29 25.44 5.12 9.04
CA ILE A 29 24.74 5.76 7.96
C ILE A 29 24.66 7.18 8.49
N SER A 30 25.74 7.92 8.25
CA SER A 30 25.70 9.35 8.01
C SER A 30 24.62 9.50 6.95
N THR A 31 23.35 9.48 7.36
CA THR A 31 22.27 10.01 6.56
C THR A 31 22.81 11.38 6.25
N PRO A 32 23.12 11.68 4.97
CA PRO A 32 23.55 13.02 4.63
C PRO A 32 22.53 13.91 5.32
N ASN A 33 22.98 14.91 6.05
CA ASN A 33 22.08 15.91 6.60
C ASN A 33 21.55 16.71 5.42
N ILE A 34 20.76 16.05 4.57
CA ILE A 34 19.79 16.67 3.71
C ILE A 34 18.85 17.30 4.70
N ASP A 35 19.07 18.60 4.95
CA ASP A 35 18.09 19.48 5.55
C ASP A 35 16.83 19.33 4.70
N VAL A 36 15.99 18.36 5.05
CA VAL A 36 14.69 18.16 4.43
C VAL A 36 13.92 19.40 4.82
N PRO A 37 13.57 20.30 3.87
CA PRO A 37 12.90 21.53 4.23
C PRO A 37 11.54 21.13 4.82
N ASP A 38 11.39 21.23 6.13
CA ASP A 38 10.13 20.96 6.85
C ASP A 38 9.13 22.11 6.56
N GLY A 39 8.88 22.39 5.28
CA GLY A 39 8.08 23.52 4.79
C GLY A 39 8.39 23.92 3.34
N GLY A 40 7.53 24.75 2.75
CA GLY A 40 7.63 25.20 1.35
C GLY A 40 6.97 24.22 0.37
N TYR A 41 7.74 23.74 -0.62
CA TYR A 41 7.24 22.89 -1.72
C TYR A 41 6.64 21.55 -1.25
N GLY A 42 7.07 21.04 -0.09
CA GLY A 42 6.53 19.82 0.51
C GLY A 42 5.01 19.87 0.76
N TRP A 43 4.42 21.05 0.99
CA TRP A 43 2.96 21.19 1.11
C TRP A 43 2.22 20.97 -0.21
N PHE A 44 2.81 21.38 -1.34
CA PHE A 44 2.24 21.10 -2.66
C PHE A 44 2.35 19.62 -3.00
N VAL A 45 3.46 18.97 -2.64
CA VAL A 45 3.61 17.52 -2.76
C VAL A 45 2.60 16.78 -1.89
N LEU A 46 2.38 17.25 -0.66
CA LEU A 46 1.35 16.70 0.22
C LEU A 46 -0.05 16.88 -0.36
N LEU A 47 -0.37 18.05 -0.93
CA LEU A 47 -1.66 18.28 -1.60
C LEU A 47 -1.84 17.34 -2.79
N ALA A 48 -0.82 17.16 -3.63
CA ALA A 48 -0.85 16.20 -4.73
C ALA A 48 -1.05 14.77 -4.22
N PHE A 49 -0.37 14.41 -3.12
CA PHE A 49 -0.54 13.11 -2.48
C PHE A 49 -1.96 12.92 -1.91
N VAL A 50 -2.56 13.95 -1.33
CA VAL A 50 -3.94 13.94 -0.84
C VAL A 50 -4.91 13.73 -2.00
N LEU A 51 -4.78 14.50 -3.09
CA LEU A 51 -5.63 14.36 -4.28
C LEU A 51 -5.48 12.98 -4.93
N TYR A 52 -4.26 12.47 -4.96
CA TYR A 52 -3.96 11.14 -5.43
C TYR A 52 -4.66 10.06 -4.59
N ASN A 53 -4.53 10.11 -3.26
CA ASN A 53 -5.22 9.17 -2.36
C ASN A 53 -6.74 9.33 -2.42
N PHE A 54 -7.23 10.56 -2.58
CA PHE A 54 -8.64 10.87 -2.77
C PHE A 54 -9.19 10.13 -4.00
N CYS A 55 -8.52 10.21 -5.14
CA CYS A 55 -8.96 9.53 -6.36
C CYS A 55 -8.81 8.01 -6.27
N THR A 56 -7.65 7.50 -5.87
CA THR A 56 -7.38 6.06 -5.89
C THR A 56 -8.18 5.30 -4.84
N TRP A 57 -8.05 5.70 -3.57
CA TRP A 57 -8.75 5.01 -2.48
C TRP A 57 -10.22 5.40 -2.37
N GLY A 58 -10.59 6.61 -2.78
CA GLY A 58 -11.99 7.03 -2.85
C GLY A 58 -12.77 6.29 -3.94
N ALA A 59 -12.19 6.08 -5.12
CA ALA A 59 -12.82 5.22 -6.13
C ALA A 59 -12.95 3.77 -5.64
N ASN A 60 -11.93 3.26 -4.93
CA ASN A 60 -11.94 1.91 -4.36
C ASN A 60 -13.00 1.73 -3.27
N SER A 61 -13.31 2.76 -2.46
CA SER A 61 -14.35 2.63 -1.43
C SER A 61 -15.75 2.41 -2.02
N GLY A 62 -15.97 2.85 -3.26
CA GLY A 62 -17.22 2.63 -3.98
C GLY A 62 -17.52 1.18 -4.32
N TYR A 63 -16.51 0.32 -4.28
CA TYR A 63 -16.64 -1.12 -4.54
C TYR A 63 -17.76 -1.77 -3.71
N ALA A 64 -17.91 -1.39 -2.44
CA ALA A 64 -18.94 -1.94 -1.57
C ALA A 64 -20.38 -1.59 -2.05
N ILE A 65 -20.56 -0.43 -2.66
CA ILE A 65 -21.86 0.02 -3.20
C ILE A 65 -22.15 -0.70 -4.51
N TYR A 66 -21.18 -0.80 -5.43
CA TYR A 66 -21.33 -1.58 -6.67
C TYR A 66 -21.70 -3.03 -6.37
N LEU A 67 -21.03 -3.61 -5.38
CA LEU A 67 -21.34 -4.94 -4.89
C LEU A 67 -22.79 -5.05 -4.40
N ALA A 68 -23.23 -4.17 -3.50
CA ALA A 68 -24.60 -4.20 -3.00
C ALA A 68 -25.63 -4.08 -4.15
N TYR A 69 -25.36 -3.20 -5.11
CA TYR A 69 -26.18 -3.01 -6.30
C TYR A 69 -26.23 -4.25 -7.21
N TYR A 70 -25.09 -4.92 -7.46
CA TYR A 70 -25.04 -6.14 -8.25
C TYR A 70 -25.79 -7.31 -7.61
N LEU A 71 -25.78 -7.37 -6.28
CA LEU A 71 -26.55 -8.35 -5.51
C LEU A 71 -28.05 -8.08 -5.55
N GLU A 72 -28.47 -6.82 -5.48
CA GLU A 72 -29.89 -6.44 -5.49
C GLU A 72 -30.52 -6.63 -6.87
N ASN A 73 -29.80 -6.24 -7.94
CA ASN A 73 -30.29 -6.31 -9.31
C ASN A 73 -30.05 -7.65 -10.01
N ASN A 74 -29.45 -8.64 -9.32
CA ASN A 74 -29.07 -9.93 -9.91
C ASN A 74 -28.34 -9.78 -11.26
N THR A 75 -27.49 -8.75 -11.38
CA THR A 75 -26.86 -8.35 -12.64
C THR A 75 -25.97 -9.47 -13.22
N PHE A 76 -25.42 -10.31 -12.35
CA PHE A 76 -24.65 -11.48 -12.73
C PHE A 76 -25.38 -12.76 -12.33
N ALA A 77 -25.79 -13.54 -13.33
CA ALA A 77 -26.49 -14.82 -13.12
C ALA A 77 -25.62 -15.79 -12.30
N GLY A 78 -26.10 -16.16 -11.11
CA GLY A 78 -25.42 -17.11 -10.22
C GLY A 78 -24.51 -16.49 -9.15
N GLY A 79 -24.42 -15.15 -9.06
CA GLY A 79 -23.55 -14.48 -8.07
C GLY A 79 -24.23 -14.31 -6.72
N GLY A 80 -23.85 -15.12 -5.74
CA GLY A 80 -24.29 -14.98 -4.36
C GLY A 80 -23.43 -14.01 -3.55
N LYS A 81 -23.89 -13.66 -2.33
CA LYS A 81 -23.10 -12.81 -1.40
C LYS A 81 -21.71 -13.36 -1.13
N LEU A 82 -21.57 -14.68 -1.11
CA LEU A 82 -20.30 -15.38 -0.88
C LEU A 82 -19.31 -15.14 -2.01
N ASP A 83 -19.76 -15.18 -3.27
CA ASP A 83 -18.88 -15.00 -4.44
C ASP A 83 -18.21 -13.64 -4.41
N TYR A 84 -18.99 -12.59 -4.18
CA TYR A 84 -18.42 -11.26 -4.12
C TYR A 84 -17.57 -11.00 -2.87
N ALA A 85 -17.90 -11.62 -1.74
CA ALA A 85 -17.03 -11.60 -0.57
C ALA A 85 -15.69 -12.28 -0.89
N THR A 86 -15.68 -13.35 -1.68
CA THR A 86 -14.45 -13.98 -2.16
C THR A 86 -13.70 -13.12 -3.16
N ILE A 87 -14.35 -12.28 -3.98
CA ILE A 87 -13.64 -11.29 -4.82
C ILE A 87 -12.87 -10.30 -3.93
N GLY A 88 -13.51 -9.78 -2.88
CA GLY A 88 -12.84 -8.88 -1.93
C GLY A 88 -11.67 -9.57 -1.21
N GLY A 89 -11.87 -10.80 -0.73
CA GLY A 89 -10.81 -11.59 -0.11
C GLY A 89 -9.66 -11.93 -1.06
N LEU A 90 -9.97 -12.22 -2.32
CA LEU A 90 -9.00 -12.47 -3.38
C LEU A 90 -8.22 -11.19 -3.69
N ALA A 91 -8.87 -10.03 -3.71
CA ALA A 91 -8.21 -8.75 -3.92
C ALA A 91 -7.12 -8.51 -2.87
N PHE A 92 -7.45 -8.65 -1.58
CA PHE A 92 -6.47 -8.53 -0.49
C PHE A 92 -5.37 -9.58 -0.59
N SER A 93 -5.72 -10.84 -0.89
CA SER A 93 -4.74 -11.93 -1.03
C SER A 93 -3.76 -11.68 -2.18
N CYS A 94 -4.27 -11.27 -3.34
CA CYS A 94 -3.45 -10.89 -4.50
C CYS A 94 -2.59 -9.67 -4.19
N GLY A 95 -3.11 -8.66 -3.51
CA GLY A 95 -2.33 -7.50 -3.07
C GLY A 95 -1.13 -7.90 -2.21
N LEU A 96 -1.32 -8.83 -1.26
CA LEU A 96 -0.23 -9.35 -0.42
C LEU A 96 0.77 -10.20 -1.21
N LEU A 97 0.30 -11.02 -2.16
CA LEU A 97 1.18 -11.81 -3.03
C LEU A 97 2.02 -10.94 -3.97
N PHE A 98 1.45 -9.84 -4.47
CA PHE A 98 2.14 -8.90 -5.34
C PHE A 98 3.08 -7.96 -4.57
N ALA A 99 2.85 -7.70 -3.28
CA ALA A 99 3.69 -6.82 -2.47
C ALA A 99 5.22 -7.11 -2.57
N PRO A 100 5.72 -8.35 -2.40
CA PRO A 100 7.15 -8.63 -2.56
C PRO A 100 7.64 -8.46 -4.00
N ILE A 101 6.81 -8.81 -4.99
CA ILE A 101 7.14 -8.68 -6.42
C ILE A 101 7.31 -7.21 -6.80
N ILE A 102 6.38 -6.35 -6.38
CA ILE A 102 6.45 -4.91 -6.61
C ILE A 102 7.62 -4.30 -5.83
N THR A 103 7.89 -4.76 -4.61
CA THR A 103 9.07 -4.30 -3.84
C THR A 103 10.37 -4.61 -4.58
N TRP A 104 10.49 -5.78 -5.19
CA TRP A 104 11.64 -6.13 -6.02
C TRP A 104 11.70 -5.25 -7.28
N LEU A 105 10.56 -4.99 -7.92
CA LEU A 105 10.47 -4.11 -9.09
C LEU A 105 10.90 -2.67 -8.79
N TYR A 106 10.63 -2.19 -7.58
CA TYR A 106 11.05 -0.87 -7.08
C TYR A 106 12.57 -0.70 -7.00
N HIS A 107 13.32 -1.80 -6.86
CA HIS A 107 14.78 -1.72 -6.86
C HIS A 107 15.37 -1.53 -8.26
N ILE A 108 14.59 -1.81 -9.30
CA ILE A 108 15.05 -1.84 -10.71
C ILE A 108 14.52 -0.62 -11.48
N PHE A 109 13.28 -0.21 -11.21
CA PHE A 109 12.61 0.86 -11.94
C PHE A 109 12.42 2.13 -11.10
N SER A 110 12.27 3.28 -11.79
CA SER A 110 11.96 4.55 -11.13
C SER A 110 10.57 4.51 -10.50
N VAL A 111 10.46 5.08 -9.30
CA VAL A 111 9.23 5.21 -8.51
C VAL A 111 8.07 5.79 -9.31
N GLN A 112 8.35 6.85 -10.08
CA GLN A 112 7.33 7.55 -10.87
C GLN A 112 6.76 6.68 -11.99
N PHE A 113 7.60 5.84 -12.60
CA PHE A 113 7.18 4.92 -13.65
C PHE A 113 6.26 3.83 -13.10
N ILE A 114 6.60 3.27 -11.94
CA ILE A 114 5.79 2.24 -11.27
C ILE A 114 4.42 2.80 -10.85
N ILE A 115 4.39 4.01 -10.28
CA ILE A 115 3.13 4.68 -9.92
C ILE A 115 2.28 4.91 -11.17
N GLY A 116 2.87 5.43 -12.25
CA GLY A 116 2.16 5.68 -13.51
C GLY A 116 1.57 4.39 -14.07
N LEU A 117 2.36 3.31 -14.09
CA LEU A 117 1.89 1.99 -14.51
C LEU A 117 0.73 1.51 -13.62
N GLY A 118 0.85 1.62 -12.30
CA GLY A 118 -0.18 1.22 -11.35
C GLY A 118 -1.50 1.98 -11.55
N ILE A 119 -1.46 3.28 -11.81
CA ILE A 119 -2.65 4.10 -12.09
C ILE A 119 -3.30 3.67 -13.41
N LEU A 120 -2.50 3.42 -14.45
CA LEU A 120 -3.03 2.92 -15.73
C LEU A 120 -3.70 1.56 -15.55
N PHE A 121 -3.05 0.63 -14.84
CA PHE A 121 -3.64 -0.68 -14.53
C PHE A 121 -4.93 -0.54 -13.73
N GLN A 122 -4.96 0.29 -12.68
CA GLN A 122 -6.16 0.56 -11.89
C GLN A 122 -7.29 1.14 -12.75
N GLY A 123 -6.99 2.14 -13.59
CA GLY A 123 -7.96 2.77 -14.48
C GLY A 123 -8.50 1.82 -15.53
N THR A 124 -7.62 1.03 -16.16
CA THR A 124 -8.04 -0.01 -17.11
C THR A 124 -8.88 -1.08 -16.44
N ALA A 125 -8.57 -1.49 -15.21
CA ALA A 125 -9.34 -2.49 -14.49
C ALA A 125 -10.75 -2.00 -14.14
N LEU A 126 -10.89 -0.74 -13.72
CA LEU A 126 -12.21 -0.12 -13.50
C LEU A 126 -13.00 0.01 -14.80
N LEU A 127 -12.36 0.39 -15.90
CA LEU A 127 -13.00 0.48 -17.20
C LEU A 127 -13.45 -0.90 -17.70
N LEU A 128 -12.60 -1.91 -17.58
CA LEU A 128 -12.91 -3.27 -18.00
C LEU A 128 -14.02 -3.88 -17.14
N ALA A 129 -14.05 -3.56 -15.84
CA ALA A 129 -15.13 -3.96 -14.95
C ALA A 129 -16.48 -3.35 -15.35
N ALA A 130 -16.51 -2.15 -15.92
CA ALA A 130 -17.75 -1.54 -16.42
C ALA A 130 -18.33 -2.26 -17.65
N PHE A 131 -17.50 -2.96 -18.44
CA PHE A 131 -17.92 -3.79 -19.56
C PHE A 131 -18.09 -5.27 -19.21
N SER A 132 -17.85 -5.63 -17.94
CA SER A 132 -17.93 -7.01 -17.47
C SER A 132 -19.37 -7.50 -17.51
N THR A 133 -19.60 -8.62 -18.19
CA THR A 133 -20.94 -9.26 -18.27
C THR A 133 -21.00 -10.54 -17.47
N ASN A 134 -19.85 -11.13 -17.14
CA ASN A 134 -19.75 -12.37 -16.38
C ASN A 134 -19.08 -12.16 -15.02
N LEU A 135 -19.38 -13.03 -14.05
CA LEU A 135 -18.74 -13.00 -12.72
C LEU A 135 -17.23 -13.21 -12.78
N TRP A 136 -16.76 -14.14 -13.61
CA TRP A 136 -15.33 -14.47 -13.68
C TRP A 136 -14.47 -13.29 -14.16
N GLU A 137 -15.02 -12.43 -15.03
CA GLU A 137 -14.39 -11.18 -15.47
C GLU A 137 -14.23 -10.21 -14.30
N LEU A 138 -15.22 -10.17 -13.39
CA LEU A 138 -15.17 -9.35 -12.18
C LEU A 138 -14.09 -9.85 -11.20
N TYR A 139 -13.93 -11.16 -11.05
CA TYR A 139 -12.84 -11.75 -10.25
C TYR A 139 -11.46 -11.33 -10.77
N LEU A 140 -11.25 -11.34 -12.09
CA LEU A 140 -9.98 -10.96 -12.68
C LEU A 140 -9.73 -9.46 -12.62
N THR A 141 -10.73 -8.65 -12.92
CA THR A 141 -10.59 -7.19 -12.98
C THR A 141 -10.53 -6.57 -11.58
N GLN A 142 -11.55 -6.78 -10.75
CA GLN A 142 -11.64 -6.20 -9.41
C GLN A 142 -10.78 -6.94 -8.38
N GLY A 143 -10.63 -8.25 -8.53
CA GLY A 143 -9.78 -9.05 -7.66
C GLY A 143 -8.30 -8.88 -7.98
N VAL A 144 -7.87 -9.36 -9.15
CA VAL A 144 -6.44 -9.44 -9.47
C VAL A 144 -5.88 -8.11 -9.99
N LEU A 145 -6.53 -7.52 -11.00
CA LEU A 145 -5.96 -6.42 -11.77
C LEU A 145 -5.94 -5.10 -10.98
N ILE A 146 -7.05 -4.77 -10.29
CA ILE A 146 -7.10 -3.66 -9.34
C ILE A 146 -6.06 -3.84 -8.24
N SER A 147 -5.95 -5.03 -7.64
CA SER A 147 -5.01 -5.25 -6.54
C SER A 147 -3.55 -5.13 -6.97
N PHE A 148 -3.23 -5.50 -8.21
CA PHE A 148 -1.90 -5.26 -8.78
C PHE A 148 -1.61 -3.76 -8.94
N GLY A 149 -2.57 -2.99 -9.46
CA GLY A 149 -2.47 -1.53 -9.55
C GLY A 149 -2.31 -0.89 -8.18
N LEU A 150 -3.16 -1.26 -7.22
CA LEU A 150 -3.16 -0.73 -5.86
C LEU A 150 -1.88 -1.10 -5.09
N ALA A 151 -1.35 -2.32 -5.25
CA ALA A 151 -0.08 -2.73 -4.67
C ALA A 151 1.10 -1.92 -5.24
N SER A 152 1.09 -1.68 -6.56
CA SER A 152 2.09 -0.85 -7.25
C SER A 152 2.08 0.61 -6.77
N ILE A 153 0.93 1.07 -6.30
CA ILE A 153 0.67 2.42 -5.80
C ILE A 153 1.03 2.56 -4.31
N LEU A 154 0.66 1.57 -3.48
CA LEU A 154 0.78 1.64 -2.02
C LEU A 154 2.25 1.71 -1.57
N ILE A 155 3.11 0.88 -2.16
CA ILE A 155 4.53 0.78 -1.78
C ILE A 155 5.25 2.14 -1.88
N PRO A 156 5.24 2.83 -3.04
CA PRO A 156 5.91 4.12 -3.16
C PRO A 156 5.20 5.24 -2.39
N SER A 157 3.90 5.11 -2.14
CA SER A 157 3.15 6.08 -1.33
C SER A 157 3.66 6.17 0.10
N ILE A 158 4.07 5.04 0.68
CA ILE A 158 4.59 4.97 2.05
C ILE A 158 5.98 5.63 2.15
N THR A 159 6.79 5.55 1.09
CA THR A 159 8.16 6.11 1.09
C THR A 159 8.21 7.59 0.69
N LEU A 160 7.17 8.11 0.03
CA LEU A 160 7.14 9.48 -0.48
C LEU A 160 7.07 10.53 0.64
N ILE A 161 6.22 10.36 1.64
CA ILE A 161 6.02 11.34 2.74
C ILE A 161 7.28 11.57 3.59
N PRO A 162 7.98 10.52 4.08
CA PRO A 162 9.17 10.73 4.91
C PRO A 162 10.33 11.40 4.16
N LEU A 163 10.29 11.44 2.82
CA LEU A 163 11.29 12.13 2.00
C LEU A 163 11.16 13.66 2.06
N TRP A 164 9.96 14.19 2.35
CA TRP A 164 9.65 15.63 2.35
C TRP A 164 9.41 16.21 3.73
N PHE A 165 9.11 15.38 4.72
CA PHE A 165 8.85 15.82 6.09
C PHE A 165 9.59 14.94 7.08
N ARG A 166 10.46 15.54 7.91
CA ARG A 166 11.18 14.82 8.97
C ARG A 166 10.49 15.03 10.31
N LYS A 167 10.28 16.29 10.73
CA LYS A 167 9.66 16.62 12.03
C LYS A 167 8.14 16.48 12.01
N LYS A 168 7.51 16.72 10.85
CA LYS A 168 6.03 16.68 10.67
C LYS A 168 5.52 15.43 9.95
N ARG A 169 6.33 14.37 9.85
CA ARG A 169 6.01 13.15 9.06
C ARG A 169 4.65 12.53 9.42
N SER A 170 4.34 12.42 10.72
CA SER A 170 3.11 11.75 11.18
C SER A 170 1.88 12.59 10.87
N LEU A 171 2.01 13.92 10.97
CA LEU A 171 0.93 14.86 10.65
C LEU A 171 0.68 14.90 9.14
N ALA A 172 1.74 14.95 8.33
CA ALA A 172 1.64 14.87 6.88
C ALA A 172 1.04 13.53 6.42
N SER A 173 1.47 12.41 7.00
CA SER A 173 0.89 11.10 6.71
C SER A 173 -0.57 11.02 7.12
N GLY A 174 -0.95 11.59 8.26
CA GLY A 174 -2.35 11.66 8.70
C GLY A 174 -3.22 12.46 7.74
N ILE A 175 -2.77 13.64 7.30
CA ILE A 175 -3.49 14.47 6.31
C ILE A 175 -3.59 13.74 4.96
N GLY A 176 -2.50 13.10 4.51
CA GLY A 176 -2.47 12.31 3.28
C GLY A 176 -3.52 11.21 3.29
N THR A 177 -3.56 10.41 4.36
CA THR A 177 -4.54 9.33 4.53
C THR A 177 -5.95 9.88 4.77
N ALA A 178 -6.12 11.05 5.39
CA ALA A 178 -7.45 11.67 5.53
C ALA A 178 -8.10 11.97 4.17
N GLY A 179 -7.29 12.19 3.12
CA GLY A 179 -7.75 12.35 1.74
C GLY A 179 -8.54 11.14 1.22
N SER A 180 -8.17 9.90 1.57
CA SER A 180 -8.90 8.70 1.14
C SER A 180 -10.29 8.62 1.78
N GLY A 181 -10.41 9.01 3.06
CA GLY A 181 -11.69 9.06 3.75
C GLY A 181 -12.63 10.10 3.16
N PHE A 182 -12.12 11.32 2.91
CA PHE A 182 -12.92 12.37 2.27
C PHE A 182 -13.34 11.99 0.84
N GLY A 183 -12.42 11.38 0.08
CA GLY A 183 -12.72 10.80 -1.23
C GLY A 183 -13.82 9.78 -1.17
N GLY A 184 -13.73 8.83 -0.25
CA GLY A 184 -14.75 7.80 -0.13
C GLY A 184 -16.13 8.35 0.20
N ILE A 185 -16.23 9.37 1.06
CA ILE A 185 -17.51 10.03 1.35
C ILE A 185 -18.09 10.66 0.08
N VAL A 186 -17.28 11.43 -0.67
CA VAL A 186 -17.74 12.13 -1.88
C VAL A 186 -18.17 11.14 -2.97
N PHE A 187 -17.33 10.13 -3.25
CA PHE A 187 -17.66 9.09 -4.24
C PHE A 187 -18.92 8.31 -3.83
N ASN A 188 -18.98 7.83 -2.59
CA ASN A 188 -20.09 7.03 -2.09
C ASN A 188 -21.42 7.81 -2.11
N LEU A 189 -21.42 9.08 -1.72
CA LEU A 189 -22.62 9.93 -1.82
C LEU A 189 -23.06 10.12 -3.26
N GLY A 190 -22.11 10.33 -4.19
CA GLY A 190 -22.42 10.42 -5.62
C GLY A 190 -23.05 9.14 -6.16
N MET A 191 -22.53 7.97 -5.80
CA MET A 191 -23.08 6.68 -6.23
C MET A 191 -24.44 6.36 -5.61
N GLN A 192 -24.70 6.74 -4.35
CA GLN A 192 -26.01 6.53 -3.73
C GLN A 192 -27.11 7.42 -4.30
N SER A 193 -26.75 8.51 -4.98
CA SER A 193 -27.73 9.42 -5.60
C SER A 193 -28.27 8.92 -6.95
N ILE A 194 -27.72 7.83 -7.48
CA ILE A 194 -28.09 7.17 -8.74
C ILE A 194 -28.84 5.89 -8.41
#